data_AF-A0A072VC21-F1
#
_entry.id   AF-A0A072VC21-F1
#
_cell.length_a   1.000
_cell.length_b   1.000
_cell.length_c   1.000
_cell.angle_alpha   90.00
_cell.angle_beta   90.00
_cell.angle_gamma   90.00
#
_symmetry.space_group_name_H-M   'P 1'
#
loop_
_entity.id
_entity.type
_entity.pdbx_description
1 polymer ?
#
loop_
_entity_poly.entity_id
_entity_poly.type
_entity_poly.pdbx_seq_one_letter_code
_entity_poly.pdbx_strand_id
1 'polypeptide(L)'
;MNSVMLHSCKNLAEEKNILRDINIQQKGVASFKSLKVLKKTIRWSFYLKNWQKLLREIEQFQIQYMERASGNDPVKENISNYESLKKIIKDQIKLLFDESFENRREWKECGTKVRHGVKELEAINGELYSLKAKLTENHKKKGEAYQRILKLKNLHHEEILHYYQHCSLINKVHQLAEEKDVSTLDEMSNSEVGKFMLEWNNNKTFREDYEKKVRQSLERRQLSRDGRRKPINHGILCYCNGGREKCEYCKV
;
A
#
# COMPACT_ATOMS: atom_id res chain seq x y z
N MET A 1 -8.61 4.02 -32.82
CA MET A 1 -7.78 3.38 -31.77
C MET A 1 -6.36 3.91 -31.91
N ASN A 2 -5.90 4.77 -31.00
CA ASN A 2 -4.48 5.12 -30.87
C ASN A 2 -4.22 5.46 -29.39
N SER A 3 -3.78 4.46 -28.64
CA SER A 3 -3.34 4.61 -27.26
C SER A 3 -1.87 5.04 -27.27
N VAL A 4 -1.63 6.35 -27.23
CA VAL A 4 -0.30 6.90 -27.01
C VAL A 4 0.10 6.56 -25.56
N MET A 5 0.96 5.56 -25.39
CA MET A 5 1.64 5.31 -24.12
C MET A 5 2.59 6.48 -23.86
N LEU A 6 2.12 7.46 -23.09
CA LEU A 6 2.97 8.48 -22.48
C LEU A 6 3.85 7.78 -21.43
N HIS A 7 5.03 7.31 -21.86
CA HIS A 7 6.11 7.02 -20.94
C HIS A 7 6.47 8.31 -20.22
N SER A 8 6.15 8.37 -18.94
CA SER A 8 6.55 9.46 -18.04
C SER A 8 8.08 9.58 -18.06
N CYS A 9 8.59 10.63 -18.72
CA CYS A 9 10.02 10.91 -18.88
C CYS A 9 10.79 11.16 -17.57
N LYS A 10 10.17 10.95 -16.41
CA LYS A 10 10.79 11.08 -15.09
C LYS A 10 11.60 9.84 -14.67
N ASN A 11 11.40 8.70 -15.33
CA ASN A 11 11.91 7.42 -14.85
C ASN A 11 13.41 7.19 -15.11
N LEU A 12 13.94 7.66 -16.25
CA LEU A 12 15.31 7.31 -16.65
C LEU A 12 16.39 7.98 -15.79
N ALA A 13 16.12 9.19 -15.30
CA ALA A 13 17.06 9.92 -14.44
C ALA A 13 17.08 9.37 -13.01
N GLU A 14 15.90 9.02 -12.47
CA GLU A 14 15.76 8.33 -11.19
C GLU A 14 16.39 6.94 -11.24
N GLU A 15 16.12 6.16 -12.28
CA GLU A 15 16.71 4.84 -12.47
C GLU A 15 18.24 4.89 -12.57
N LYS A 16 18.80 5.88 -13.27
CA LYS A 16 20.25 6.13 -13.32
C LYS A 16 20.82 6.57 -11.97
N ASN A 17 20.06 7.27 -11.13
CA ASN A 17 20.48 7.62 -9.78
C ASN A 17 20.50 6.38 -8.88
N ILE A 18 19.43 5.58 -8.91
CA ILE A 18 19.33 4.32 -8.15
C ILE A 18 20.48 3.37 -8.52
N LEU A 19 20.78 3.23 -9.82
CA LEU A 19 21.90 2.40 -10.29
C LEU A 19 23.27 2.93 -9.82
N ARG A 20 23.45 4.25 -9.76
CA ARG A 20 24.66 4.86 -9.19
C ARG A 20 24.77 4.59 -7.69
N ASP A 21 23.68 4.72 -6.94
CA ASP A 21 23.65 4.48 -5.50
C ASP A 21 23.91 3.01 -5.17
N ILE A 22 23.33 2.07 -5.94
CA ILE A 22 23.61 0.63 -5.83
C ILE A 22 25.10 0.34 -6.10
N ASN A 23 25.70 0.96 -7.13
CA ASN A 23 27.12 0.77 -7.45
C ASN A 23 28.04 1.34 -6.36
N ILE A 24 27.69 2.49 -5.77
CA ILE A 24 28.41 3.09 -4.63
C ILE A 24 28.29 2.21 -3.39
N GLN A 25 27.09 1.69 -3.09
CA GLN A 25 26.87 0.76 -1.97
C GLN A 25 27.59 -0.58 -2.18
N GLN A 26 27.60 -1.13 -3.39
CA GLN A 26 28.36 -2.35 -3.72
C GLN A 26 29.87 -2.15 -3.57
N LYS A 27 30.41 -0.98 -3.94
CA LYS A 27 31.80 -0.61 -3.63
C LYS A 27 32.06 -0.53 -2.11
N GLY A 28 31.05 -0.17 -1.31
CA GLY A 28 31.10 -0.19 0.16
C GLY A 28 31.07 -1.60 0.76
N VAL A 29 30.34 -2.55 0.17
CA VAL A 29 30.31 -3.97 0.58
C VAL A 29 31.67 -4.64 0.38
N ALA A 30 32.47 -4.18 -0.58
CA ALA A 30 33.87 -4.62 -0.74
C ALA A 30 34.77 -4.25 0.47
N SER A 31 34.33 -3.34 1.36
CA SER A 31 35.03 -3.02 2.61
C SER A 31 34.77 -4.02 3.75
N PHE A 32 33.86 -4.98 3.56
CA PHE A 32 33.71 -6.09 4.51
C PHE A 32 34.97 -6.95 4.44
N LYS A 33 35.90 -6.73 5.38
CA LYS A 33 37.13 -7.52 5.55
C LYS A 33 36.73 -8.99 5.40
N SER A 34 37.25 -9.66 4.35
CA SER A 34 36.72 -10.96 3.93
C SER A 34 36.69 -11.96 5.07
N LEU A 35 35.83 -12.99 4.98
CA LEU A 35 35.75 -14.09 5.97
C LEU A 35 37.14 -14.66 6.32
N LYS A 36 38.09 -14.59 5.39
CA LYS A 36 39.50 -14.97 5.56
C LYS A 36 40.24 -14.04 6.54
N VAL A 37 40.02 -12.73 6.47
CA VAL A 37 40.54 -11.74 7.42
C VAL A 37 39.92 -11.98 8.81
N LEU A 38 38.62 -12.23 8.85
CA LEU A 38 37.84 -12.59 10.05
C LEU A 38 38.44 -13.79 10.79
N LYS A 39 38.66 -14.90 10.09
CA LYS A 39 39.30 -16.11 10.63
C LYS A 39 40.73 -15.86 11.06
N LYS A 40 41.48 -15.04 10.31
CA LYS A 40 42.86 -14.66 10.62
C LYS A 40 42.89 -13.88 11.96
N THR A 41 42.04 -12.89 12.15
CA THR A 41 41.99 -12.07 13.38
C THR A 41 41.58 -12.87 14.63
N ILE A 42 40.57 -13.74 14.55
CA ILE A 42 40.18 -14.62 15.68
C ILE A 42 41.35 -15.52 16.07
N ARG A 43 41.99 -16.14 15.08
CA ARG A 43 43.17 -16.98 15.27
C ARG A 43 44.34 -16.21 15.91
N TRP A 44 44.59 -14.96 15.51
CA TRP A 44 45.60 -14.10 16.14
C TRP A 44 45.30 -13.72 17.59
N SER A 45 44.03 -13.45 17.94
CA SER A 45 43.64 -13.14 19.31
C SER A 45 43.85 -14.31 20.29
N PHE A 46 43.68 -15.54 19.80
CA PHE A 46 43.99 -16.76 20.54
C PHE A 46 45.51 -16.94 20.73
N TYR A 47 46.29 -16.72 19.66
CA TYR A 47 47.75 -16.74 19.76
C TYR A 47 48.27 -15.70 20.75
N LEU A 48 47.74 -14.48 20.77
CA LEU A 48 48.18 -13.41 21.68
C LEU A 48 48.10 -13.82 23.16
N LYS A 49 46.99 -14.45 23.58
CA LYS A 49 46.84 -14.95 24.95
C LYS A 49 47.85 -16.03 25.29
N ASN A 50 48.11 -16.95 24.35
CA ASN A 50 49.10 -18.01 24.53
C ASN A 50 50.53 -17.44 24.57
N TRP A 51 50.86 -16.46 23.74
CA TRP A 51 52.16 -15.79 23.72
C TRP A 51 52.44 -15.02 25.02
N GLN A 52 51.45 -14.34 25.60
CA GLN A 52 51.59 -13.68 26.91
C GLN A 52 51.84 -14.67 28.06
N LYS A 53 51.28 -15.88 27.96
CA LYS A 53 51.56 -16.96 28.91
C LYS A 53 52.99 -17.47 28.75
N LEU A 54 53.38 -17.78 27.52
CA LEU A 54 54.72 -18.24 27.17
C LEU A 54 55.81 -17.24 27.60
N LEU A 55 55.57 -15.94 27.43
CA LEU A 55 56.54 -14.91 27.83
C LEU A 55 56.77 -14.87 29.34
N ARG A 56 55.70 -14.98 30.13
CA ARG A 56 55.81 -15.08 31.59
C ARG A 56 56.55 -16.35 32.01
N GLU A 57 56.30 -17.46 31.33
CA GLU A 57 57.02 -18.71 31.57
C GLU A 57 58.52 -18.57 31.25
N ILE A 58 58.88 -17.95 30.12
CA ILE A 58 60.29 -17.68 29.76
C ILE A 58 60.96 -16.76 30.80
N GLU A 59 60.30 -15.70 31.24
CA GLU A 59 60.83 -14.81 32.28
C GLU A 59 61.04 -15.55 33.61
N GLN A 60 60.13 -16.46 33.99
CA GLN A 60 60.28 -17.30 35.19
C GLN A 60 61.43 -18.31 35.06
N PHE A 61 61.55 -19.01 33.93
CA PHE A 61 62.66 -19.92 33.66
C PHE A 61 64.01 -19.19 33.71
N GLN A 62 64.07 -17.94 33.24
CA GLN A 62 65.28 -17.13 33.28
C GLN A 62 65.70 -16.80 34.72
N ILE A 63 64.76 -16.39 35.58
CA ILE A 63 65.02 -16.10 37.00
C ILE A 63 65.58 -17.36 37.67
N GLN A 64 64.95 -18.51 37.45
CA GLN A 64 65.40 -19.80 38.00
C GLN A 64 66.78 -20.23 37.49
N TYR A 65 67.11 -19.94 36.23
CA TYR A 65 68.42 -20.25 35.65
C TYR A 65 69.52 -19.37 36.26
N MET A 66 69.28 -18.06 36.42
CA MET A 66 70.25 -17.14 37.02
C MET A 66 70.49 -17.42 38.51
N GLU A 67 69.47 -17.86 39.25
CA GLU A 67 69.62 -18.31 40.64
C GLU A 67 70.50 -19.57 40.77
N ARG A 68 70.49 -20.46 39.75
CA ARG A 68 71.25 -21.71 39.72
C ARG A 68 72.68 -21.57 39.16
N ALA A 69 72.96 -20.54 38.38
CA ALA A 69 74.23 -20.35 37.67
C ALA A 69 75.35 -19.66 38.50
N SER A 70 75.25 -19.66 39.83
CA SER A 70 76.21 -19.04 40.76
C SER A 70 77.53 -19.81 40.94
N GLY A 71 78.03 -20.48 39.88
CA GLY A 71 79.32 -21.17 39.86
C GLY A 71 80.04 -21.11 38.50
N ASN A 72 81.01 -20.19 38.39
CA ASN A 72 82.19 -20.05 37.49
C ASN A 72 82.07 -20.21 35.95
N ASP A 73 82.29 -19.08 35.23
CA ASP A 73 82.80 -18.77 33.84
C ASP A 73 82.29 -19.57 32.60
N PRO A 74 82.21 -19.00 31.36
CA PRO A 74 82.52 -17.65 30.82
C PRO A 74 81.22 -16.98 30.33
N VAL A 75 80.53 -16.24 31.20
CA VAL A 75 79.09 -15.96 30.99
C VAL A 75 78.82 -14.58 30.36
N LYS A 76 79.81 -13.68 30.33
CA LYS A 76 79.59 -12.23 30.12
C LYS A 76 79.23 -11.83 28.67
N GLU A 77 79.77 -12.50 27.65
CA GLU A 77 79.50 -12.20 26.24
C GLU A 77 78.14 -12.74 25.77
N ASN A 78 77.74 -13.91 26.29
CA ASN A 78 76.41 -14.50 26.07
C ASN A 78 75.28 -13.72 26.78
N ILE A 79 75.56 -13.09 27.93
CA ILE A 79 74.59 -12.22 28.63
C ILE A 79 74.28 -10.96 27.80
N SER A 80 75.29 -10.31 27.22
CA SER A 80 75.10 -9.10 26.39
C SER A 80 74.27 -9.38 25.13
N ASN A 81 74.56 -10.50 24.46
CA ASN A 81 73.80 -10.91 23.28
C ASN A 81 72.36 -11.33 23.62
N TYR A 82 72.15 -11.88 24.82
CA TYR A 82 70.82 -12.20 25.34
C TYR A 82 70.00 -10.94 25.67
N GLU A 83 70.59 -9.92 26.28
CA GLU A 83 69.88 -8.67 26.61
C GLU A 83 69.43 -7.91 25.37
N SER A 84 70.25 -7.92 24.30
CA SER A 84 69.89 -7.32 23.01
C SER A 84 68.72 -8.07 22.36
N LEU A 85 68.76 -9.41 22.33
CA LEU A 85 67.66 -10.26 21.86
C LEU A 85 66.38 -10.08 22.68
N LYS A 86 66.50 -9.99 24.00
CA LYS A 86 65.37 -9.74 24.92
C LYS A 86 64.69 -8.41 24.61
N LYS A 87 65.46 -7.36 24.36
CA LYS A 87 64.92 -6.05 23.98
C LYS A 87 64.20 -6.12 22.64
N ILE A 88 64.80 -6.75 21.63
CA ILE A 88 64.18 -6.94 20.30
C ILE A 88 62.86 -7.69 20.41
N ILE A 89 62.83 -8.79 21.18
CA ILE A 89 61.61 -9.58 21.39
C ILE A 89 60.54 -8.74 22.11
N LYS A 90 60.91 -7.99 23.16
CA LYS A 90 59.97 -7.10 23.86
C LYS A 90 59.38 -6.02 22.95
N ASP A 91 60.21 -5.40 22.11
CA ASP A 91 59.77 -4.36 21.17
C ASP A 91 58.85 -4.95 20.08
N GLN A 92 59.16 -6.15 19.56
CA GLN A 92 58.29 -6.86 18.62
C GLN A 92 56.92 -7.21 19.23
N ILE A 93 56.90 -7.64 20.48
CA ILE A 93 55.64 -7.96 21.18
C ILE A 93 54.81 -6.70 21.41
N LYS A 94 55.46 -5.59 21.74
CA LYS A 94 54.77 -4.31 21.92
C LYS A 94 54.11 -3.86 20.60
N LEU A 95 54.84 -3.93 19.49
CA LEU A 95 54.30 -3.62 18.15
C LEU A 95 53.09 -4.49 17.80
N LEU A 96 53.18 -5.81 18.04
CA LEU A 96 52.07 -6.73 17.80
C LEU A 96 50.86 -6.45 18.71
N PHE A 97 51.10 -5.98 19.93
CA PHE A 97 50.03 -5.62 20.87
C PHE A 97 49.28 -4.36 20.41
N ASP A 98 50.02 -3.32 20.00
CA ASP A 98 49.44 -2.06 19.53
C ASP A 98 48.64 -2.29 18.23
N GLU A 99 49.17 -3.07 17.28
CA GLU A 99 48.45 -3.46 16.05
C GLU A 99 47.18 -4.28 16.37
N SER A 100 47.22 -5.17 17.36
CA SER A 100 46.05 -5.92 17.80
C SER A 100 44.99 -5.03 18.46
N PHE A 101 45.40 -3.98 19.17
CA PHE A 101 44.48 -3.08 19.84
C PHE A 101 43.73 -2.19 18.85
N GLU A 102 44.42 -1.62 17.87
CA GLU A 102 43.79 -0.84 16.80
C GLU A 102 42.85 -1.71 15.95
N ASN A 103 43.27 -2.93 15.59
CA ASN A 103 42.40 -3.89 14.91
C ASN A 103 41.11 -4.21 15.69
N ARG A 104 41.16 -4.24 17.03
CA ARG A 104 39.98 -4.46 17.87
C ARG A 104 39.05 -3.26 17.86
N ARG A 105 39.58 -2.03 17.83
CA ARG A 105 38.79 -0.80 17.77
C ARG A 105 38.04 -0.72 16.43
N GLU A 106 38.75 -0.89 15.33
CA GLU A 106 38.17 -0.94 13.98
C GLU A 106 37.08 -2.01 13.87
N TRP A 107 37.25 -3.15 14.55
CA TRP A 107 36.24 -4.21 14.58
C TRP A 107 34.94 -3.80 15.24
N LYS A 108 35.03 -3.10 16.39
CA LYS A 108 33.84 -2.60 17.09
C LYS A 108 33.10 -1.57 16.24
N GLU A 109 33.84 -0.68 15.58
CA GLU A 109 33.27 0.31 14.65
C GLU A 109 32.67 -0.32 13.40
N CYS A 110 33.30 -1.36 12.85
CA CYS A 110 32.70 -2.13 11.76
C CYS A 110 31.40 -2.81 12.22
N GLY A 111 31.39 -3.40 13.42
CA GLY A 111 30.20 -4.03 13.99
C GLY A 111 29.05 -3.05 14.30
N THR A 112 29.34 -1.79 14.67
CA THR A 112 28.28 -0.77 14.80
C THR A 112 27.71 -0.37 13.44
N LYS A 113 28.56 -0.17 12.42
CA LYS A 113 28.12 0.13 11.04
C LYS A 113 27.26 -0.98 10.46
N VAL A 114 27.64 -2.25 10.65
CA VAL A 114 26.84 -3.41 10.20
C VAL A 114 25.47 -3.43 10.89
N ARG A 115 25.42 -3.24 12.21
CA ARG A 115 24.14 -3.19 12.95
C ARG A 115 23.24 -2.05 12.49
N HIS A 116 23.82 -0.90 12.15
CA HIS A 116 23.08 0.22 11.58
C HIS A 116 22.49 -0.16 10.22
N GLY A 117 23.31 -0.68 9.32
CA GLY A 117 22.86 -1.10 7.98
C GLY A 117 21.78 -2.17 8.01
N VAL A 118 21.82 -3.11 8.97
CA VAL A 118 20.75 -4.09 9.18
C VAL A 118 19.43 -3.41 9.56
N LYS A 119 19.46 -2.45 10.50
CA LYS A 119 18.26 -1.71 10.91
C LYS A 119 17.68 -0.86 9.78
N GLU A 120 18.54 -0.22 8.99
CA GLU A 120 18.11 0.54 7.81
C GLU A 120 17.45 -0.38 6.78
N LEU A 121 18.02 -1.57 6.55
CA LEU A 121 17.45 -2.57 5.65
C LEU A 121 16.09 -3.06 6.15
N GLU A 122 15.94 -3.32 7.44
CA GLU A 122 14.65 -3.69 8.06
C GLU A 122 13.61 -2.58 7.89
N ALA A 123 13.99 -1.31 8.09
CA ALA A 123 13.11 -0.16 7.91
C ALA A 123 12.63 -0.02 6.46
N ILE A 124 13.57 -0.07 5.49
CA ILE A 124 13.27 -0.02 4.06
C ILE A 124 12.35 -1.17 3.66
N ASN A 125 12.61 -2.38 4.16
CA ASN A 125 11.78 -3.53 3.83
C ASN A 125 10.35 -3.36 4.39
N GLY A 126 10.21 -2.79 5.60
CA GLY A 126 8.91 -2.43 6.17
C GLY A 126 8.15 -1.42 5.31
N GLU A 127 8.82 -0.36 4.84
CA GLU A 127 8.23 0.62 3.92
C GLU A 127 7.81 -0.02 2.59
N LEU A 128 8.64 -0.91 2.03
CA LEU A 128 8.35 -1.63 0.80
C LEU A 128 7.08 -2.49 0.93
N TYR A 129 6.93 -3.23 2.03
CA TYR A 129 5.71 -4.00 2.29
C TYR A 129 4.48 -3.10 2.43
N SER A 130 4.61 -1.98 3.14
CA SER A 130 3.54 -0.98 3.29
C SER A 130 3.11 -0.39 1.94
N LEU A 131 4.07 -0.03 1.08
CA LEU A 131 3.81 0.49 -0.26
C LEU A 131 3.17 -0.57 -1.16
N LYS A 132 3.64 -1.81 -1.10
CA LYS A 132 3.05 -2.92 -1.86
C LYS A 132 1.59 -3.15 -1.45
N ALA A 133 1.28 -3.13 -0.15
CA ALA A 133 -0.09 -3.24 0.34
C ALA A 133 -0.97 -2.07 -0.14
N LYS A 134 -0.49 -0.83 -0.05
CA LYS A 134 -1.20 0.37 -0.56
C LYS A 134 -1.45 0.29 -2.06
N LEU A 135 -0.50 -0.23 -2.83
CA LEU A 135 -0.63 -0.41 -4.27
C LEU A 135 -1.74 -1.42 -4.60
N THR A 136 -1.77 -2.57 -3.92
CA THR A 136 -2.81 -3.59 -4.09
C THR A 136 -4.20 -3.04 -3.73
N GLU A 137 -4.31 -2.32 -2.61
CA GLU A 137 -5.54 -1.63 -2.18
C GLU A 137 -6.01 -0.63 -3.25
N ASN A 138 -5.11 0.19 -3.79
CA ASN A 138 -5.44 1.16 -4.84
C ASN A 138 -5.88 0.48 -6.13
N HIS A 139 -5.27 -0.62 -6.54
CA HIS A 139 -5.72 -1.39 -7.70
C HIS A 139 -7.13 -1.95 -7.51
N LYS A 140 -7.45 -2.45 -6.31
CA LYS A 140 -8.81 -2.91 -5.97
C LYS A 140 -9.82 -1.76 -6.06
N LYS A 141 -9.54 -0.62 -5.42
CA LYS A 141 -10.40 0.58 -5.47
C LYS A 141 -10.61 1.08 -6.89
N LYS A 142 -9.55 1.09 -7.70
CA LYS A 142 -9.62 1.44 -9.12
C LYS A 142 -10.54 0.49 -9.88
N GLY A 143 -10.41 -0.82 -9.69
CA GLY A 143 -11.30 -1.83 -10.28
C GLY A 143 -12.77 -1.62 -9.90
N GLU A 144 -13.05 -1.40 -8.61
CA GLU A 144 -14.41 -1.12 -8.11
C GLU A 144 -14.99 0.18 -8.69
N ALA A 145 -14.18 1.24 -8.79
CA ALA A 145 -14.59 2.51 -9.39
C ALA A 145 -14.96 2.34 -10.87
N TYR A 146 -14.16 1.60 -11.64
CA TYR A 146 -14.49 1.30 -13.04
C TYR A 146 -15.80 0.53 -13.17
N GLN A 147 -16.04 -0.47 -12.33
CA GLN A 147 -17.29 -1.23 -12.35
C GLN A 147 -18.50 -0.34 -12.02
N ARG A 148 -18.37 0.59 -11.05
CA ARG A 148 -19.43 1.56 -10.75
C ARG A 148 -19.70 2.50 -11.92
N ILE A 149 -18.65 3.03 -12.54
CA ILE A 149 -18.78 3.92 -13.72
C ILE A 149 -19.47 3.18 -14.87
N LEU A 150 -19.10 1.92 -15.11
CA LEU A 150 -19.72 1.12 -16.17
C LEU A 150 -21.22 0.90 -15.91
N LYS A 151 -21.61 0.57 -14.68
CA LYS A 151 -23.03 0.44 -14.30
C LYS A 151 -23.79 1.75 -14.51
N LEU A 152 -23.23 2.89 -14.11
CA LEU A 152 -23.85 4.19 -14.32
C LEU A 152 -24.00 4.54 -15.80
N LYS A 153 -23.01 4.21 -16.63
CA LYS A 153 -23.10 4.40 -18.09
C LYS A 153 -24.22 3.57 -18.70
N ASN A 154 -24.37 2.32 -18.28
CA ASN A 154 -25.45 1.46 -18.78
C ASN A 154 -26.83 1.99 -18.37
N LEU A 155 -27.00 2.35 -17.09
CA LEU A 155 -28.25 2.96 -16.60
C LEU A 155 -28.58 4.25 -17.36
N HIS A 156 -27.60 5.11 -17.56
CA HIS A 156 -27.78 6.34 -18.32
C HIS A 156 -28.13 6.07 -19.79
N HIS A 157 -27.52 5.05 -20.42
CA HIS A 157 -27.87 4.67 -21.78
C HIS A 157 -29.31 4.15 -21.88
N GLU A 158 -29.74 3.32 -20.93
CA GLU A 158 -31.12 2.83 -20.83
C GLU A 158 -32.12 3.98 -20.63
N GLU A 159 -31.84 4.91 -19.72
CA GLU A 159 -32.70 6.10 -19.47
C GLU A 159 -32.77 7.03 -20.69
N ILE A 160 -31.64 7.29 -21.33
CA ILE A 160 -31.58 8.10 -22.54
C ILE A 160 -32.35 7.45 -23.70
N LEU A 161 -32.27 6.13 -23.84
CA LEU A 161 -33.00 5.43 -24.90
C LEU A 161 -34.51 5.64 -24.76
N HIS A 162 -35.05 5.49 -23.55
CA HIS A 162 -36.46 5.74 -23.29
C HIS A 162 -36.87 7.20 -23.52
N TYR A 163 -36.00 8.15 -23.16
CA TYR A 163 -36.24 9.57 -23.43
C TYR A 163 -36.33 9.86 -24.93
N TYR A 164 -35.37 9.38 -25.74
CA TYR A 164 -35.41 9.59 -27.19
C TYR A 164 -36.59 8.89 -27.86
N GLN A 165 -36.96 7.69 -27.40
CA GLN A 165 -38.19 7.02 -27.85
C GLN A 165 -39.43 7.87 -27.59
N HIS A 166 -39.54 8.46 -26.39
CA HIS A 166 -40.64 9.35 -26.04
C HIS A 166 -40.65 10.61 -26.92
N CYS A 167 -39.51 11.28 -27.10
CA CYS A 167 -39.42 12.47 -27.97
C CYS A 167 -39.81 12.14 -29.41
N SER A 168 -39.35 11.00 -29.95
CA SER A 168 -39.72 10.57 -31.29
C SER A 168 -41.23 10.31 -31.42
N LEU A 169 -41.85 9.72 -30.40
CA LEU A 169 -43.30 9.49 -30.37
C LEU A 169 -44.07 10.82 -30.36
N ILE A 170 -43.69 11.74 -29.47
CA ILE A 170 -44.34 13.05 -29.34
C ILE A 170 -44.18 13.88 -30.61
N ASN A 171 -43.00 13.91 -31.22
CA ASN A 171 -42.79 14.62 -32.49
C ASN A 171 -43.69 14.07 -33.61
N LYS A 172 -43.86 12.74 -33.67
CA LYS A 172 -44.77 12.12 -34.63
C LYS A 172 -46.24 12.48 -34.36
N VAL A 173 -46.64 12.50 -33.08
CA VAL A 173 -47.99 12.96 -32.68
C VAL A 173 -48.21 14.42 -33.10
N HIS A 174 -47.23 15.29 -32.89
CA HIS A 174 -47.31 16.69 -33.29
C HIS A 174 -47.44 16.84 -34.80
N GLN A 175 -46.64 16.09 -35.58
CA GLN A 175 -46.71 16.09 -37.04
C GLN A 175 -48.11 15.67 -37.53
N LEU A 176 -48.66 14.56 -37.02
CA LEU A 176 -49.99 14.09 -37.40
C LEU A 176 -51.09 15.09 -37.00
N ALA A 177 -50.92 15.79 -35.89
CA ALA A 177 -51.83 16.85 -35.46
C ALA A 177 -51.79 18.07 -36.40
N GLU A 178 -50.61 18.47 -36.87
CA GLU A 178 -50.42 19.53 -37.87
C GLU A 178 -51.05 19.14 -39.22
N GLU A 179 -50.87 17.89 -39.63
CA GLU A 179 -51.46 17.30 -40.85
C GLU A 179 -52.98 17.05 -40.71
N LYS A 180 -53.52 17.16 -39.48
CA LYS A 180 -54.91 16.85 -39.11
C LYS A 180 -55.33 15.42 -39.45
N ASP A 181 -54.39 14.50 -39.47
CA ASP A 181 -54.66 13.08 -39.69
C ASP A 181 -55.13 12.42 -38.38
N VAL A 182 -56.41 12.65 -38.05
CA VAL A 182 -57.03 12.16 -36.82
C VAL A 182 -57.11 10.63 -36.82
N SER A 183 -57.24 9.99 -37.98
CA SER A 183 -57.37 8.54 -38.09
C SER A 183 -56.09 7.83 -37.66
N THR A 184 -54.94 8.22 -38.21
CA THR A 184 -53.67 7.60 -37.84
C THR A 184 -53.24 7.97 -36.42
N LEU A 185 -53.61 9.16 -35.94
CA LEU A 185 -53.39 9.55 -34.55
C LEU A 185 -54.18 8.65 -33.57
N ASP A 186 -55.43 8.33 -33.88
CA ASP A 186 -56.26 7.42 -33.05
C ASP A 186 -55.70 5.99 -33.05
N GLU A 187 -55.32 5.46 -34.22
CA GLU A 187 -54.66 4.15 -34.32
C GLU A 187 -53.36 4.10 -33.51
N MET A 188 -52.55 5.15 -33.57
CA MET A 188 -51.29 5.25 -32.84
C MET A 188 -51.53 5.33 -31.33
N SER A 189 -52.53 6.09 -30.88
CA SER A 189 -52.97 6.14 -29.48
C SER A 189 -53.41 4.76 -28.98
N ASN A 190 -54.29 4.09 -29.72
CA ASN A 190 -54.79 2.76 -29.39
C ASN A 190 -53.66 1.72 -29.34
N SER A 191 -52.70 1.79 -30.26
CA SER A 191 -51.53 0.92 -30.28
C SER A 191 -50.65 1.09 -29.03
N GLU A 192 -50.33 2.33 -28.65
CA GLU A 192 -49.49 2.60 -27.49
C GLU A 192 -50.19 2.22 -26.17
N VAL A 193 -51.48 2.50 -26.04
CA VAL A 193 -52.28 2.03 -24.90
C VAL A 193 -52.30 0.50 -24.85
N GLY A 194 -52.48 -0.16 -25.98
CA GLY A 194 -52.43 -1.62 -26.07
C GLY A 194 -51.10 -2.21 -25.60
N LYS A 195 -49.97 -1.66 -26.06
CA LYS A 195 -48.63 -2.05 -25.61
C LYS A 195 -48.47 -1.84 -24.10
N PHE A 196 -48.88 -0.68 -23.59
CA PHE A 196 -48.83 -0.39 -22.17
C PHE A 196 -49.66 -1.39 -21.36
N MET A 197 -50.89 -1.68 -21.78
CA MET A 197 -51.78 -2.60 -21.06
C MET A 197 -51.25 -4.04 -21.10
N LEU A 198 -50.59 -4.44 -22.19
CA LEU A 198 -49.94 -5.74 -22.30
C LEU A 198 -48.80 -5.88 -21.27
N GLU A 199 -47.92 -4.89 -21.16
CA GLU A 199 -46.86 -4.85 -20.15
C GLU A 199 -47.45 -4.74 -18.74
N TRP A 200 -48.43 -3.86 -18.54
CA TRP A 200 -49.08 -3.66 -17.27
C TRP A 200 -49.70 -4.94 -16.73
N ASN A 201 -50.33 -5.75 -17.57
CA ASN A 201 -50.99 -6.97 -17.11
C ASN A 201 -49.99 -8.12 -16.91
N ASN A 202 -49.03 -8.29 -17.82
CA ASN A 202 -48.18 -9.48 -17.86
C ASN A 202 -46.85 -9.32 -17.11
N ASN A 203 -46.40 -8.09 -16.84
CA ASN A 203 -45.06 -7.82 -16.34
C ASN A 203 -45.08 -7.16 -14.94
N LYS A 204 -44.79 -7.94 -13.90
CA LYS A 204 -44.73 -7.45 -12.52
C LYS A 204 -43.62 -6.42 -12.31
N THR A 205 -42.44 -6.64 -12.90
CA THR A 205 -41.29 -5.72 -12.70
C THR A 205 -41.56 -4.37 -13.35
N PHE A 206 -42.23 -4.36 -14.51
CA PHE A 206 -42.73 -3.13 -15.14
C PHE A 206 -43.66 -2.35 -14.23
N ARG A 207 -44.66 -3.01 -13.62
CA ARG A 207 -45.59 -2.34 -12.68
C ARG A 207 -44.86 -1.74 -11.48
N GLU A 208 -43.95 -2.48 -10.87
CA GLU A 208 -43.19 -2.02 -9.70
C GLU A 208 -42.28 -0.83 -10.04
N ASP A 209 -41.59 -0.88 -11.19
CA ASP A 209 -40.75 0.22 -11.67
C ASP A 209 -41.59 1.47 -12.01
N TYR A 210 -42.73 1.29 -12.69
CA TYR A 210 -43.66 2.36 -13.00
C TYR A 210 -44.20 3.04 -11.72
N GLU A 211 -44.66 2.26 -10.74
CA GLU A 211 -45.10 2.78 -9.45
C GLU A 211 -43.99 3.57 -8.73
N LYS A 212 -42.74 3.09 -8.80
CA LYS A 212 -41.58 3.76 -8.22
C LYS A 212 -41.28 5.09 -8.91
N LYS A 213 -41.28 5.12 -10.25
CA LYS A 213 -41.03 6.33 -11.06
C LYS A 213 -42.11 7.39 -10.85
N VAL A 214 -43.37 6.99 -10.77
CA VAL A 214 -44.51 7.91 -10.66
C VAL A 214 -44.69 8.45 -9.22
N ARG A 215 -44.17 7.76 -8.20
CA ARG A 215 -44.29 8.14 -6.78
C ARG A 215 -43.95 9.60 -6.49
N GLN A 216 -42.78 10.07 -6.93
CA GLN A 216 -42.36 11.46 -6.69
C GLN A 216 -43.29 12.48 -7.36
N SER A 217 -43.85 12.13 -8.52
CA SER A 217 -44.83 12.97 -9.21
C SER A 217 -46.17 13.00 -8.47
N LEU A 218 -46.61 11.85 -7.93
CA LEU A 218 -47.83 11.78 -7.11
C LEU A 218 -47.67 12.57 -5.82
N GLU A 219 -46.55 12.43 -5.12
CA GLU A 219 -46.26 13.16 -3.89
C GLU A 219 -46.28 14.67 -4.10
N ARG A 220 -45.61 15.17 -5.15
CA ARG A 220 -45.62 16.60 -5.51
C ARG A 220 -47.03 17.13 -5.81
N ARG A 221 -47.87 16.30 -6.42
CA ARG A 221 -49.27 16.64 -6.73
C ARG A 221 -50.24 16.34 -5.58
N GLN A 222 -49.73 15.87 -4.43
CA GLN A 222 -50.52 15.43 -3.27
C GLN A 222 -51.56 14.37 -3.64
N LEU A 223 -51.18 13.42 -4.50
CA LEU A 223 -52.02 12.30 -4.91
C LEU A 223 -51.62 11.02 -4.15
N SER A 224 -52.61 10.20 -3.81
CA SER A 224 -52.43 8.85 -3.28
C SER A 224 -51.96 7.88 -4.37
N ARG A 225 -51.60 6.66 -3.98
CA ARG A 225 -51.09 5.64 -4.90
C ARG A 225 -52.08 5.28 -6.01
N ASP A 226 -53.37 5.36 -5.74
CA ASP A 226 -54.46 5.17 -6.70
C ASP A 226 -54.77 6.44 -7.54
N GLY A 227 -53.95 7.49 -7.43
CA GLY A 227 -54.09 8.73 -8.20
C GLY A 227 -55.14 9.72 -7.67
N ARG A 228 -55.85 9.40 -6.59
CA ARG A 228 -56.83 10.31 -5.96
C ARG A 228 -56.10 11.40 -5.16
N ARG A 229 -56.73 12.56 -4.93
CA ARG A 229 -56.14 13.55 -4.01
C ARG A 229 -56.04 12.95 -2.63
N LYS A 230 -54.86 13.04 -2.01
CA LYS A 230 -54.72 12.73 -0.58
C LYS A 230 -55.69 13.64 0.17
N PRO A 231 -56.43 13.11 1.17
CA PRO A 231 -57.21 13.96 2.05
C PRO A 231 -56.27 15.03 2.61
N ILE A 232 -56.66 16.30 2.45
CA ILE A 232 -55.95 17.41 3.05
C ILE A 232 -56.10 17.20 4.55
N ASN A 233 -55.05 16.77 5.24
CA ASN A 233 -54.97 16.81 6.70
C ASN A 233 -54.86 18.29 7.15
N HIS A 234 -55.83 19.12 6.78
CA HIS A 234 -56.29 20.13 7.71
C HIS A 234 -57.12 19.36 8.71
N GLY A 235 -56.78 19.48 9.99
CA GLY A 235 -57.48 18.77 11.07
C GLY A 235 -58.97 18.74 10.77
N ILE A 236 -59.54 17.54 10.85
CA ILE A 236 -60.97 17.31 10.72
C ILE A 236 -61.64 18.10 11.83
N LEU A 237 -61.95 19.37 11.57
CA LEU A 237 -63.03 20.08 12.19
C LEU A 237 -64.26 19.64 11.40
N CYS A 238 -64.85 18.53 11.83
CA CYS A 238 -66.24 18.24 11.55
C CYS A 238 -67.08 19.41 12.09
N TYR A 239 -67.37 20.41 11.24
CA TYR A 239 -68.45 21.33 11.51
C TYR A 239 -69.76 20.66 11.09
N CYS A 240 -70.35 19.91 12.02
CA CYS A 240 -71.75 19.58 11.95
C CYS A 240 -72.56 20.80 12.41
N ASN A 241 -72.96 21.65 11.48
CA ASN A 241 -74.05 22.60 11.71
C ASN A 241 -75.20 22.31 10.75
N GLY A 242 -76.12 21.49 11.24
CA GLY A 242 -77.56 21.63 11.02
C GLY A 242 -78.12 21.30 9.64
N GLY A 243 -78.37 20.01 9.37
CA GLY A 243 -79.30 19.60 8.32
C GLY A 243 -79.03 18.19 7.80
N ARG A 244 -79.78 17.22 8.34
CA ARG A 244 -79.88 15.79 8.00
C ARG A 244 -79.08 15.32 6.77
N GLU A 245 -78.01 14.56 7.01
CA GLU A 245 -77.70 13.28 6.36
C GLU A 245 -76.46 12.63 7.01
N LYS A 246 -76.45 11.30 7.08
CA LYS A 246 -75.64 10.48 8.01
C LYS A 246 -74.16 10.42 7.62
N CYS A 247 -73.26 10.71 8.56
CA CYS A 247 -71.83 10.39 8.46
C CYS A 247 -71.56 8.97 8.96
N GLU A 248 -71.03 8.09 8.10
CA GLU A 248 -70.74 6.67 8.40
C GLU A 248 -69.55 6.46 9.37
N TYR A 249 -68.84 7.51 9.79
CA TYR A 249 -67.66 7.40 10.67
C TYR A 249 -67.94 7.57 12.18
N CYS A 250 -69.20 7.69 12.60
CA CYS A 250 -69.59 7.75 14.02
C CYS A 250 -70.27 6.47 14.52
N LYS A 251 -69.83 5.29 14.08
CA LYS A 251 -70.24 4.02 14.71
C LYS A 251 -69.04 3.38 15.39
N VAL A 252 -69.12 3.34 16.72
CA VAL A 252 -68.29 2.55 17.65
C VAL A 252 -68.33 1.09 17.25
#